data_AF-A0A2T6E0K6-F1
#
_entry.id   AF-A0A2T6E0K6-F1
#
_cell.length_a   1.000
_cell.length_b   1.000
_cell.length_c   1.000
_cell.angle_alpha   90.00
_cell.angle_beta   90.00
_cell.angle_gamma   90.00
#
_symmetry.space_group_name_H-M   'P 1'
#
loop_
_entity.id
_entity.type
_entity.pdbx_description
1 polymer ?
#
loop_
_entity_poly.entity_id
_entity_poly.type
_entity_poly.pdbx_seq_one_letter_code
_entity_poly.pdbx_strand_id
1 'polypeptide(L)'
;MSVAVVEPMSDTSPFAEMTPAVVAMLRDEANLSTARHVLDDARQDCMNRLESVRSQRPAFGFLASKKDRENYAESLAAVEGQLRTIDDMISRVSSARERLQPGLRAALVDHLNRVDPMYRQGLRASRFHEHWRRAHAIVADRLKAFIRDTRQVRIAVAADASAARARHSSDALYRLTQARAAAAELDREIDNLNQVCNEHRALVCGTPFAEIRLPAIELWKCIQRIDTITLRSPADALAETDRVVSEFTDLRQHSLETIMGMFTTASSEHAQVAEARLRQCWSSLLAHAEAHLVSDAELEPTLADIEQRQAEAERARIVASVPRPFEHER
;
A
#
# COMPACT_ATOMS: atom_id res chain seq x y z
N MET A 1 27.17 -16.89 30.59
CA MET A 1 27.45 -15.74 29.72
C MET A 1 28.08 -16.28 28.46
N SER A 2 27.28 -16.48 27.41
CA SER A 2 27.75 -17.01 26.13
C SER A 2 28.20 -15.84 25.29
N VAL A 3 29.50 -15.78 25.00
CA VAL A 3 30.07 -14.82 24.05
C VAL A 3 29.57 -15.23 22.67
N ALA A 4 28.73 -14.40 22.07
CA ALA A 4 28.30 -14.59 20.69
C ALA A 4 29.53 -14.42 19.80
N VAL A 5 29.90 -15.52 19.13
CA VAL A 5 30.88 -15.53 18.05
C VAL A 5 30.28 -14.70 16.92
N VAL A 6 30.86 -13.53 16.65
CA VAL A 6 30.58 -12.75 15.45
C VAL A 6 31.18 -13.55 14.29
N GLU A 7 30.34 -14.22 13.51
CA GLU A 7 30.76 -14.79 12.24
C GLU A 7 31.30 -13.66 11.35
N PRO A 8 32.47 -13.82 10.72
CA PRO A 8 32.99 -12.82 9.80
C PRO A 8 32.04 -12.70 8.61
N MET A 9 31.49 -11.50 8.41
CA MET A 9 30.67 -11.22 7.23
C MET A 9 31.49 -11.45 5.97
N SER A 10 30.92 -12.19 5.02
CA SER A 10 31.50 -12.46 3.72
C SER A 10 31.85 -11.17 2.97
N ASP A 11 33.03 -11.15 2.36
CA ASP A 11 33.68 -10.09 1.55
C ASP A 11 32.92 -9.70 0.25
N THR A 12 31.63 -9.99 0.16
CA THR A 12 30.79 -9.69 -1.01
C THR A 12 30.00 -8.42 -0.76
N SER A 13 30.45 -7.33 -1.38
CA SER A 13 29.74 -6.05 -1.37
C SER A 13 28.25 -6.25 -1.73
N PRO A 14 27.30 -5.71 -0.95
CA PRO A 14 25.86 -5.85 -1.23
C PRO A 14 25.45 -5.18 -2.56
N PHE A 15 26.35 -4.38 -3.15
CA PHE A 15 26.16 -3.71 -4.42
C PHE A 15 26.53 -4.57 -5.64
N ALA A 16 27.22 -5.71 -5.45
CA ALA A 16 27.73 -6.52 -6.56
C ALA A 16 26.63 -7.09 -7.47
N GLU A 17 25.46 -7.37 -6.90
CA GLU A 17 24.30 -7.92 -7.63
C GLU A 17 23.33 -6.83 -8.12
N MET A 18 23.66 -5.56 -7.89
CA MET A 18 22.84 -4.41 -8.29
C MET A 18 23.25 -3.84 -9.63
N THR A 19 22.31 -3.22 -10.35
CA THR A 19 22.66 -2.53 -11.59
C THR A 19 23.44 -1.24 -11.26
N PRO A 20 24.34 -0.78 -12.13
CA PRO A 20 25.10 0.46 -11.91
C PRO A 20 24.19 1.68 -11.65
N ALA A 21 23.02 1.72 -12.28
CA ALA A 21 22.04 2.77 -12.07
C ALA A 21 21.47 2.78 -10.64
N VAL A 22 21.19 1.62 -10.04
CA VAL A 22 20.72 1.52 -8.65
C VAL A 22 21.81 1.96 -7.69
N VAL A 23 23.06 1.52 -7.92
CA VAL A 23 24.21 1.91 -7.12
C VAL A 23 24.46 3.41 -7.19
N ALA A 24 24.33 4.02 -8.38
CA ALA A 24 24.44 5.48 -8.54
C ALA A 24 23.35 6.22 -7.76
N MET A 25 22.08 5.78 -7.83
CA MET A 25 21.00 6.39 -7.04
C MET A 25 21.21 6.21 -5.54
N LEU A 26 21.72 5.06 -5.08
CA LEU A 26 22.05 4.84 -3.66
C LEU A 26 23.20 5.75 -3.20
N ARG A 27 24.21 5.96 -4.05
CA ARG A 27 25.30 6.91 -3.78
C ARG A 27 24.77 8.33 -3.68
N ASP A 28 23.89 8.75 -4.59
CA ASP A 28 23.29 10.07 -4.55
C ASP A 28 22.43 10.26 -3.29
N GLU A 29 21.63 9.25 -2.90
CA GLU A 29 20.85 9.29 -1.65
C GLU A 29 21.78 9.38 -0.43
N ALA A 30 22.89 8.63 -0.41
CA ALA A 30 23.88 8.65 0.67
C ALA A 30 24.60 10.01 0.78
N ASN A 31 24.99 10.60 -0.36
CA ASN A 31 25.57 11.95 -0.41
C ASN A 31 24.57 13.00 0.10
N LEU A 32 23.31 12.94 -0.33
CA LEU A 32 22.25 13.85 0.14
C LEU A 32 21.96 13.67 1.64
N SER A 33 21.95 12.44 2.14
CA SER A 33 21.77 12.10 3.55
C SER A 33 22.90 12.67 4.41
N THR A 34 24.15 12.45 3.98
CA THR A 34 25.35 12.97 4.66
C THR A 34 25.38 14.50 4.62
N ALA A 35 25.12 15.09 3.45
CA ALA A 35 25.04 16.54 3.29
C ALA A 35 23.98 17.15 4.21
N ARG A 36 22.82 16.49 4.35
CA ARG A 36 21.77 16.93 5.26
C ARG A 36 22.23 16.96 6.70
N HIS A 37 22.89 15.91 7.18
CA HIS A 37 23.43 15.85 8.54
C HIS A 37 24.44 16.97 8.80
N VAL A 38 25.40 17.18 7.89
CA VAL A 38 26.40 18.25 8.01
C VAL A 38 25.74 19.64 8.03
N LEU A 39 24.73 19.87 7.19
CA LEU A 39 24.01 21.14 7.14
C LEU A 39 23.16 21.38 8.39
N ASP A 40 22.50 20.36 8.94
CA ASP A 40 21.72 20.48 10.17
C ASP A 40 22.64 20.80 11.37
N ASP A 41 23.83 20.19 11.45
CA ASP A 41 24.85 20.51 12.46
C ASP A 41 25.37 21.96 12.30
N ALA A 42 25.74 22.35 11.08
CA ALA A 42 26.19 23.71 10.76
C ALA A 42 25.11 24.77 11.05
N ARG A 43 23.84 24.43 10.81
CA ARG A 43 22.69 25.26 11.14
C ARG A 43 22.58 25.47 12.64
N GLN A 44 22.69 24.40 13.42
CA GLN A 44 22.65 24.48 14.88
C GLN A 44 23.80 25.35 15.43
N ASP A 45 25.01 25.19 14.89
CA ASP A 45 26.16 26.04 15.23
C ASP A 45 25.93 27.51 14.89
N CYS A 46 25.34 27.81 13.72
CA CYS A 46 24.97 29.18 13.34
C CYS A 46 23.89 29.76 14.25
N MET A 47 22.91 28.97 14.68
CA MET A 47 21.89 29.41 15.64
C MET A 47 22.52 29.74 17.01
N ASN A 48 23.45 28.91 17.50
CA ASN A 48 24.18 29.17 18.73
C ASN A 48 25.03 30.46 18.62
N ARG A 49 25.70 30.67 17.48
CA ARG A 49 26.44 31.91 17.20
C ARG A 49 25.52 33.13 17.14
N LEU A 50 24.35 33.00 16.53
CA LEU A 50 23.35 34.08 16.45
C LEU A 50 22.88 34.50 17.84
N GLU A 51 22.62 33.54 18.73
CA GLU A 51 22.27 33.80 20.12
C GLU A 51 23.43 34.48 20.87
N SER A 52 24.66 34.01 20.67
CA SER A 52 25.85 34.65 21.24
C SER A 52 25.99 36.11 20.78
N VAL A 53 25.85 36.39 19.48
CA VAL A 53 25.90 37.76 18.96
C VAL A 53 24.77 38.60 19.57
N ARG A 54 23.54 38.08 19.61
CA ARG A 54 22.39 38.78 20.22
C ARG A 54 22.58 39.06 21.71
N SER A 55 23.28 38.19 22.45
CA SER A 55 23.59 38.40 23.87
C SER A 55 24.62 39.53 24.09
N GLN A 56 25.45 39.81 23.09
CA GLN A 56 26.43 40.90 23.09
C GLN A 56 25.85 42.24 22.61
N ARG A 57 24.52 42.35 22.54
CA ARG A 57 23.83 43.57 22.11
C ARG A 57 24.33 44.78 22.90
N PRO A 58 24.96 45.79 22.25
CA PRO A 58 25.44 46.96 22.95
C PRO A 58 24.26 47.71 23.58
N ALA A 59 24.47 48.24 24.79
CA ALA A 59 23.46 49.06 25.46
C ALA A 59 23.13 50.27 24.56
N PHE A 60 21.86 50.41 24.18
CA PHE A 60 21.36 51.54 23.41
C PHE A 60 21.28 52.78 24.30
N GLY A 61 22.44 53.31 24.68
CA GLY A 61 22.61 54.56 25.43
C GLY A 61 23.81 55.35 24.90
N PHE A 62 23.99 56.58 25.40
CA PHE A 62 25.04 57.54 24.99
C PHE A 62 26.50 57.04 25.13
N LEU A 63 26.72 55.84 25.69
CA LEU A 63 28.04 55.27 25.99
C LEU A 63 28.55 54.23 24.97
N ALA A 64 27.68 53.65 24.12
CA ALA A 64 28.13 52.73 23.07
C ALA A 64 28.64 53.52 21.87
N SER A 65 29.88 53.28 21.44
CA SER A 65 30.45 54.01 20.31
C SER A 65 29.72 53.66 19.01
N LYS A 66 29.69 54.58 18.05
CA LYS A 66 29.10 54.34 16.72
C LYS A 66 29.70 53.07 16.07
N LYS A 67 31.01 52.87 16.25
CA LYS A 67 31.77 51.72 15.76
C LYS A 67 31.29 50.39 16.36
N ASP A 68 30.97 50.36 17.65
CA ASP A 68 30.49 49.12 18.30
C ASP A 68 29.10 48.71 17.79
N ARG A 69 28.25 49.70 17.47
CA ARG A 69 26.93 49.46 16.87
C ARG A 69 27.04 48.97 15.43
N GLU A 70 27.96 49.53 14.65
CA GLU A 70 28.26 49.09 13.28
C GLU A 70 28.81 47.66 13.28
N ASN A 71 29.83 47.37 14.10
CA ASN A 71 30.41 46.02 14.22
C ASN A 71 29.36 44.96 14.65
N TYR A 72 28.47 45.31 15.60
CA TYR A 72 27.39 44.43 16.00
C TYR A 72 26.41 44.17 14.84
N ALA A 73 26.01 45.23 14.12
CA ALA A 73 25.08 45.10 13.00
C ALA A 73 25.67 44.26 11.86
N GLU A 74 26.96 44.45 11.55
CA GLU A 74 27.70 43.64 10.57
C GLU A 74 27.80 42.17 11.00
N SER A 75 28.14 41.92 12.26
CA SER A 75 28.24 40.55 12.80
C SER A 75 26.87 39.84 12.79
N LEU A 76 25.80 40.55 13.16
CA LEU A 76 24.45 40.02 13.12
C LEU A 76 24.03 39.71 11.68
N ALA A 77 24.23 40.66 10.75
CA ALA A 77 23.90 40.47 9.34
C ALA A 77 24.70 39.32 8.70
N ALA A 78 25.97 39.14 9.08
CA ALA A 78 26.81 38.05 8.59
C ALA A 78 26.29 36.69 9.04
N VAL A 79 25.98 36.51 10.33
CA VAL A 79 25.45 35.24 10.85
C VAL A 79 24.05 34.95 10.32
N GLU A 80 23.19 35.97 10.20
CA GLU A 80 21.87 35.82 9.56
C GLU A 80 21.99 35.46 8.07
N GLY A 81 22.97 36.03 7.36
CA GLY A 81 23.27 35.66 5.97
C GLY A 81 23.70 34.20 5.84
N GLN A 82 24.63 33.74 6.69
CA GLN A 82 25.07 32.35 6.73
C GLN A 82 23.91 31.39 7.01
N LEU A 83 23.04 31.73 7.96
CA LEU A 83 21.87 30.91 8.29
C LEU A 83 20.93 30.77 7.08
N ARG A 84 20.66 31.86 6.36
CA ARG A 84 19.84 31.81 5.12
C ARG A 84 20.48 30.91 4.06
N THR A 85 21.79 31.02 3.83
CA THR A 85 22.50 30.15 2.88
C THR A 85 22.40 28.67 3.27
N ILE A 86 22.52 28.35 4.56
CA ILE A 86 22.35 26.97 5.05
C ILE A 86 20.90 26.49 4.86
N ASP A 87 19.91 27.31 5.21
CA ASP A 87 18.49 26.98 5.01
C ASP A 87 18.16 26.75 3.52
N ASP A 88 18.73 27.55 2.62
CA ASP A 88 18.58 27.38 1.17
C ASP A 88 19.20 26.05 0.68
N MET A 89 20.40 25.70 1.15
CA MET A 89 21.05 24.42 0.83
C MET A 89 20.24 23.22 1.34
N ILE A 90 19.73 23.31 2.57
CA ILE A 90 18.84 22.32 3.18
C ILE A 90 17.60 22.09 2.32
N SER A 91 16.99 23.17 1.82
CA SER A 91 15.82 23.12 0.93
C SER A 91 16.15 22.42 -0.40
N ARG A 92 17.31 22.73 -0.99
CA ARG A 92 17.78 22.09 -2.22
C ARG A 92 18.04 20.59 -2.03
N VAL A 93 18.71 20.20 -0.95
CA VAL A 93 18.95 18.79 -0.60
C VAL A 93 17.63 18.03 -0.45
N SER A 94 16.66 18.59 0.30
CA SER A 94 15.33 17.99 0.44
C SER A 94 14.64 17.83 -0.92
N SER A 95 14.65 18.87 -1.76
CA SER A 95 14.04 18.85 -3.08
C SER A 95 14.71 17.85 -4.05
N ALA A 96 16.03 17.68 -3.96
CA ALA A 96 16.76 16.67 -4.73
C ALA A 96 16.42 15.25 -4.27
N ARG A 97 16.29 15.04 -2.95
CA ARG A 97 15.90 13.75 -2.37
C ARG A 97 14.46 13.37 -2.75
N GLU A 98 13.51 14.29 -2.66
CA GLU A 98 12.12 14.06 -3.09
C GLU A 98 12.02 13.62 -4.55
N ARG A 99 12.88 14.16 -5.43
CA ARG A 99 12.95 13.77 -6.85
C ARG A 99 13.62 12.40 -7.07
N LEU A 100 14.62 12.06 -6.27
CA LEU A 100 15.36 10.79 -6.37
C LEU A 100 14.54 9.58 -5.89
N GLN A 101 13.87 9.75 -4.76
CA GLN A 101 13.28 8.65 -3.99
C GLN A 101 12.27 7.79 -4.75
N PRO A 102 11.34 8.31 -5.58
CA PRO A 102 10.40 7.47 -6.32
C PRO A 102 11.11 6.49 -7.27
N GLY A 103 12.15 6.96 -7.98
CA GLY A 103 12.93 6.14 -8.90
C GLY A 103 13.76 5.09 -8.18
N LEU A 104 14.44 5.48 -7.12
CA LEU A 104 15.22 4.56 -6.28
C LEU A 104 14.30 3.49 -5.66
N ARG A 105 13.16 3.90 -5.11
CA ARG A 105 12.15 3.00 -4.53
C ARG A 105 11.68 1.95 -5.53
N ALA A 106 11.31 2.36 -6.75
CA ALA A 106 10.87 1.43 -7.79
C ALA A 106 11.98 0.42 -8.13
N ALA A 107 13.22 0.90 -8.28
CA ALA A 107 14.35 0.03 -8.60
C ALA A 107 14.71 -0.94 -7.45
N LEU A 108 14.54 -0.52 -6.20
CA LEU A 108 14.69 -1.38 -5.01
C LEU A 108 13.59 -2.44 -4.92
N VAL A 109 12.34 -2.10 -5.27
CA VAL A 109 11.26 -3.09 -5.39
C VAL A 109 11.62 -4.15 -6.44
N ASP A 110 12.11 -3.74 -7.60
CA ASP A 110 12.54 -4.66 -8.67
C ASP A 110 13.74 -5.51 -8.26
N HIS A 111 14.66 -4.95 -7.48
CA HIS A 111 15.78 -5.69 -6.91
C HIS A 111 15.30 -6.74 -5.90
N LEU A 112 14.49 -6.35 -4.91
CA LEU A 112 13.92 -7.29 -3.93
C LEU A 112 13.09 -8.39 -4.60
N ASN A 113 12.32 -8.05 -5.62
CA ASN A 113 11.59 -9.04 -6.40
C ASN A 113 12.53 -10.08 -7.06
N ARG A 114 13.80 -9.75 -7.34
CA ARG A 114 14.81 -10.66 -7.90
C ARG A 114 15.64 -11.41 -6.85
N VAL A 115 15.95 -10.80 -5.72
CA VAL A 115 16.87 -11.39 -4.73
C VAL A 115 16.19 -11.97 -3.49
N ASP A 116 14.97 -11.54 -3.17
CA ASP A 116 14.22 -11.99 -1.99
C ASP A 116 13.01 -12.86 -2.42
N PRO A 117 13.11 -14.20 -2.33
CA PRO A 117 12.02 -15.09 -2.72
C PRO A 117 10.73 -14.87 -1.92
N MET A 118 10.84 -14.54 -0.63
CA MET A 118 9.67 -14.33 0.23
C MET A 118 8.94 -13.04 -0.15
N TYR A 119 9.69 -11.98 -0.44
CA TYR A 119 9.13 -10.72 -0.94
C TYR A 119 8.47 -10.89 -2.31
N ARG A 120 9.12 -11.60 -3.25
CA ARG A 120 8.53 -11.96 -4.55
C ARG A 120 7.21 -12.71 -4.40
N GLN A 121 7.16 -13.66 -3.47
CA GLN A 121 5.98 -14.46 -3.21
C GLN A 121 4.83 -13.61 -2.67
N GLY A 122 5.10 -12.67 -1.75
CA GLY A 122 4.14 -11.66 -1.30
C GLY A 122 3.65 -10.75 -2.44
N LEU A 123 4.54 -10.24 -3.29
CA LEU A 123 4.12 -9.45 -4.47
C LEU A 123 3.20 -10.24 -5.40
N ARG A 124 3.47 -11.54 -5.61
CA ARG A 124 2.58 -12.41 -6.38
C ARG A 124 1.24 -12.61 -5.68
N ALA A 125 1.25 -12.77 -4.36
CA ALA A 125 0.05 -12.93 -3.55
C ALA A 125 -0.88 -11.70 -3.61
N SER A 126 -0.34 -10.49 -3.78
CA SER A 126 -1.15 -9.26 -3.94
C SER A 126 -2.14 -9.32 -5.12
N ARG A 127 -1.87 -10.14 -6.15
CA ARG A 127 -2.79 -10.33 -7.29
C ARG A 127 -4.12 -10.98 -6.87
N PHE A 128 -4.11 -11.76 -5.80
CA PHE A 128 -5.32 -12.36 -5.26
C PHE A 128 -6.27 -11.31 -4.68
N HIS A 129 -5.80 -10.11 -4.34
CA HIS A 129 -6.68 -9.04 -3.85
C HIS A 129 -7.68 -8.59 -4.91
N GLU A 130 -7.23 -8.45 -6.17
CA GLU A 130 -8.11 -8.11 -7.30
C GLU A 130 -9.08 -9.26 -7.61
N HIS A 131 -8.59 -10.50 -7.56
CA HIS A 131 -9.41 -11.69 -7.78
C HIS A 131 -10.49 -11.81 -6.72
N TRP A 132 -10.13 -11.58 -5.46
CA TRP A 132 -11.05 -11.58 -4.33
C TRP A 132 -12.11 -10.50 -4.47
N ARG A 133 -11.73 -9.27 -4.82
CA ARG A 133 -12.69 -8.15 -4.98
C ARG A 133 -13.70 -8.43 -6.09
N ARG A 134 -13.24 -8.99 -7.22
CA ARG A 134 -14.13 -9.40 -8.32
C ARG A 134 -15.06 -10.55 -7.90
N ALA A 135 -14.54 -11.57 -7.22
CA ALA A 135 -15.35 -12.67 -6.71
C ALA A 135 -16.40 -12.20 -5.71
N HIS A 136 -16.05 -11.28 -4.79
CA HIS A 136 -16.98 -10.71 -3.82
C HIS A 136 -18.12 -9.95 -4.50
N ALA A 137 -17.81 -9.12 -5.50
CA ALA A 137 -18.83 -8.41 -6.27
C ALA A 137 -19.81 -9.37 -6.96
N ILE A 138 -19.29 -10.47 -7.54
CA ILE A 138 -20.12 -11.50 -8.15
C ILE A 138 -21.03 -12.17 -7.10
N VAL A 139 -20.50 -12.52 -5.92
CA VAL A 139 -21.30 -13.09 -4.82
C VAL A 139 -22.41 -12.12 -4.40
N ALA A 140 -22.12 -10.82 -4.26
CA ALA A 140 -23.12 -9.81 -3.92
C ALA A 140 -24.24 -9.70 -4.97
N ASP A 141 -23.90 -9.83 -6.26
CA ASP A 141 -24.91 -9.81 -7.33
C ASP A 141 -25.73 -11.11 -7.38
N ARG A 142 -25.10 -12.27 -7.18
CA ARG A 142 -25.82 -13.56 -7.06
C ARG A 142 -26.72 -13.61 -5.84
N LEU A 143 -26.32 -12.98 -4.73
CA LEU A 143 -27.15 -12.83 -3.54
C LEU A 143 -28.45 -12.06 -3.86
N LYS A 144 -28.35 -10.93 -4.57
CA LYS A 144 -29.52 -10.14 -4.98
C LYS A 144 -30.45 -10.95 -5.89
N ALA A 145 -29.88 -11.71 -6.84
CA ALA A 145 -30.67 -12.57 -7.73
C ALA A 145 -31.39 -13.67 -6.94
N PHE A 146 -30.69 -14.33 -6.01
CA PHE A 146 -31.28 -15.35 -5.14
C PHE A 146 -32.42 -14.79 -4.28
N ILE A 147 -32.24 -13.62 -3.65
CA ILE A 147 -33.30 -12.95 -2.87
C ILE A 147 -34.50 -12.62 -3.75
N ARG A 148 -34.27 -12.06 -4.95
CA ARG A 148 -35.33 -11.74 -5.91
C ARG A 148 -36.14 -12.98 -6.27
N ASP A 149 -35.48 -14.07 -6.64
CA ASP A 149 -36.15 -15.29 -7.11
C ASP A 149 -36.86 -16.01 -5.95
N THR A 150 -36.29 -15.95 -4.74
CA THR A 150 -36.95 -16.48 -3.52
C THR A 150 -38.19 -15.66 -3.14
N ARG A 151 -38.19 -14.34 -3.39
CA ARG A 151 -39.41 -13.51 -3.24
C ARG A 151 -40.48 -13.88 -4.26
N GLN A 152 -40.11 -14.30 -5.47
CA GLN A 152 -41.09 -14.82 -6.46
C GLN A 152 -41.68 -16.16 -6.01
N VAL A 153 -40.85 -17.05 -5.44
CA VAL A 153 -41.33 -18.29 -4.79
C VAL A 153 -42.34 -17.95 -3.70
N ARG A 154 -42.03 -17.00 -2.83
CA ARG A 154 -42.93 -16.55 -1.75
C ARG A 154 -44.31 -16.17 -2.28
N ILE A 155 -44.38 -15.39 -3.35
CA ILE A 155 -45.65 -14.96 -3.96
C ILE A 155 -46.46 -16.16 -4.45
N ALA A 156 -45.83 -17.07 -5.19
CA ALA A 156 -46.51 -18.25 -5.73
C ALA A 156 -46.97 -19.22 -4.62
N VAL A 157 -46.13 -19.46 -3.61
CA VAL A 157 -46.45 -20.31 -2.46
C VAL A 157 -47.52 -19.69 -1.58
N ALA A 158 -47.53 -18.36 -1.39
CA ALA A 158 -48.59 -17.67 -0.66
C ALA A 158 -49.96 -17.81 -1.33
N ALA A 159 -50.01 -17.76 -2.66
CA ALA A 159 -51.23 -18.00 -3.42
C ALA A 159 -51.73 -19.45 -3.23
N ASP A 160 -50.83 -20.44 -3.27
CA ASP A 160 -51.17 -21.84 -3.01
C ASP A 160 -51.66 -22.07 -1.57
N ALA A 161 -51.03 -21.45 -0.59
CA ALA A 161 -51.40 -21.54 0.82
C ALA A 161 -52.77 -20.89 1.09
N SER A 162 -53.04 -19.72 0.50
CA SER A 162 -54.32 -19.02 0.63
C SER A 162 -55.47 -19.81 0.01
N ALA A 163 -55.20 -20.56 -1.05
CA ALA A 163 -56.14 -21.48 -1.67
C ALA A 163 -56.25 -22.85 -0.96
N ALA A 164 -55.58 -23.03 0.20
CA ALA A 164 -55.54 -24.25 0.98
C ALA A 164 -55.16 -25.50 0.14
N ARG A 165 -54.27 -25.34 -0.84
CA ARG A 165 -53.84 -26.46 -1.70
C ARG A 165 -53.02 -27.45 -0.90
N ALA A 166 -53.27 -28.75 -1.13
CA ALA A 166 -52.48 -29.82 -0.51
C ALA A 166 -51.06 -29.97 -1.11
N ARG A 167 -50.83 -29.43 -2.32
CA ARG A 167 -49.56 -29.52 -3.06
C ARG A 167 -49.29 -28.22 -3.82
N HIS A 168 -48.03 -27.99 -4.17
CA HIS A 168 -47.61 -26.86 -4.99
C HIS A 168 -48.24 -26.89 -6.39
N SER A 169 -48.65 -25.72 -6.87
CA SER A 169 -49.08 -25.51 -8.25
C SER A 169 -47.91 -25.58 -9.24
N SER A 170 -48.22 -25.72 -10.53
CA SER A 170 -47.20 -25.67 -11.59
C SER A 170 -46.40 -24.37 -11.61
N ASP A 171 -47.04 -23.24 -11.31
CA ASP A 171 -46.36 -21.94 -11.19
C ASP A 171 -45.39 -21.93 -10.00
N ALA A 172 -45.83 -22.38 -8.81
CA ALA A 172 -44.96 -22.48 -7.64
C ALA A 172 -43.75 -23.41 -7.89
N LEU A 173 -43.96 -24.56 -8.53
CA LEU A 173 -42.88 -25.49 -8.90
C LEU A 173 -41.91 -24.86 -9.91
N TYR A 174 -42.41 -24.09 -10.88
CA TYR A 174 -41.58 -23.35 -11.81
C TYR A 174 -40.71 -22.31 -11.08
N ARG A 175 -41.29 -21.51 -10.18
CA ARG A 175 -40.55 -20.53 -9.37
C ARG A 175 -39.51 -21.19 -8.46
N LEU A 176 -39.85 -22.31 -7.83
CA LEU A 176 -38.92 -23.08 -7.01
C LEU A 176 -37.71 -23.57 -7.83
N THR A 177 -37.95 -24.00 -9.07
CA THR A 177 -36.87 -24.39 -9.99
C THR A 177 -35.94 -23.22 -10.33
N GLN A 178 -36.50 -22.03 -10.59
CA GLN A 178 -35.70 -20.82 -10.83
C GLN A 178 -34.88 -20.43 -9.60
N ALA A 179 -35.50 -20.40 -8.42
CA ALA A 179 -34.80 -20.09 -7.17
C ALA A 179 -33.71 -21.12 -6.84
N ARG A 180 -33.93 -22.40 -7.16
CA ARG A 180 -32.92 -23.46 -7.03
C ARG A 180 -31.71 -23.21 -7.93
N ALA A 181 -31.91 -22.78 -9.16
CA ALA A 181 -30.82 -22.43 -10.07
C ALA A 181 -30.01 -21.23 -9.52
N ALA A 182 -30.68 -20.17 -9.08
CA ALA A 182 -30.03 -19.02 -8.46
C ALA A 182 -29.28 -19.39 -7.16
N ALA A 183 -29.84 -20.31 -6.36
CA ALA A 183 -29.19 -20.84 -5.17
C ALA A 183 -27.90 -21.59 -5.51
N ALA A 184 -27.91 -22.41 -6.56
CA ALA A 184 -26.75 -23.15 -7.01
C ALA A 184 -25.64 -22.23 -7.54
N GLU A 185 -26.01 -21.17 -8.27
CA GLU A 185 -25.05 -20.15 -8.68
C GLU A 185 -24.43 -19.45 -7.47
N LEU A 186 -25.24 -19.05 -6.49
CA LEU A 186 -24.74 -18.37 -5.30
C LEU A 186 -23.77 -19.25 -4.48
N ASP A 187 -24.15 -20.50 -4.18
CA ASP A 187 -23.28 -21.44 -3.46
C ASP A 187 -21.95 -21.66 -4.21
N ARG A 188 -22.00 -21.80 -5.55
CA ARG A 188 -20.81 -21.95 -6.39
C ARG A 188 -19.88 -20.74 -6.31
N GLU A 189 -20.42 -19.52 -6.34
CA GLU A 189 -19.57 -18.32 -6.28
C GLU A 189 -18.97 -18.09 -4.88
N ILE A 190 -19.67 -18.51 -3.82
CA ILE A 190 -19.11 -18.54 -2.47
C ILE A 190 -17.91 -19.51 -2.42
N ASP A 191 -18.04 -20.70 -3.01
CA ASP A 191 -16.94 -21.66 -3.12
C ASP A 191 -15.76 -21.09 -3.91
N ASN A 192 -16.02 -20.43 -5.05
CA ASN A 192 -14.97 -19.78 -5.85
C ASN A 192 -14.24 -18.69 -5.06
N LEU A 193 -14.95 -17.84 -4.32
CA LEU A 193 -14.34 -16.82 -3.46
C LEU A 193 -13.46 -17.46 -2.37
N ASN A 194 -13.96 -18.51 -1.73
CA ASN A 194 -13.22 -19.24 -0.70
C ASN A 194 -11.99 -19.95 -1.27
N GLN A 195 -12.05 -20.43 -2.50
CA GLN A 195 -10.90 -20.98 -3.21
C GLN A 195 -9.81 -19.92 -3.40
N VAL A 196 -10.14 -18.70 -3.81
CA VAL A 196 -9.18 -17.58 -3.90
C VAL A 196 -8.49 -17.32 -2.55
N CYS A 197 -9.25 -17.37 -1.45
CA CYS A 197 -8.69 -17.21 -0.11
C CYS A 197 -7.72 -18.35 0.27
N ASN A 198 -8.06 -19.58 -0.10
CA ASN A 198 -7.23 -20.76 0.15
C ASN A 198 -5.94 -20.75 -0.67
N GLU A 199 -6.03 -20.39 -1.95
CA GLU A 199 -4.87 -20.27 -2.84
C GLU A 199 -3.92 -19.16 -2.37
N HIS A 200 -4.45 -18.01 -1.95
CA HIS A 200 -3.64 -16.96 -1.32
C HIS A 200 -2.90 -17.51 -0.09
N ARG A 201 -3.62 -18.17 0.83
CA ARG A 201 -3.05 -18.73 2.07
C ARG A 201 -1.96 -19.77 1.78
N ALA A 202 -2.18 -20.65 0.81
CA ALA A 202 -1.19 -21.64 0.41
C ALA A 202 0.05 -20.96 -0.19
N LEU A 203 -0.16 -19.92 -1.02
CA LEU A 203 0.92 -19.17 -1.63
C LEU A 203 1.75 -18.39 -0.60
N VAL A 204 1.19 -17.82 0.45
CA VAL A 204 1.98 -17.05 1.44
C VAL A 204 2.54 -17.91 2.58
N CYS A 205 2.27 -19.22 2.60
CA CYS A 205 2.70 -20.12 3.66
C CYS A 205 4.23 -20.07 3.85
N GLY A 206 4.67 -19.92 5.10
CA GLY A 206 6.10 -19.84 5.45
C GLY A 206 6.77 -18.49 5.13
N THR A 207 6.01 -17.47 4.71
CA THR A 207 6.52 -16.11 4.47
C THR A 207 6.09 -15.13 5.56
N PRO A 208 6.66 -13.91 5.63
CA PRO A 208 6.16 -12.87 6.54
C PRO A 208 4.70 -12.46 6.26
N PHE A 209 4.18 -12.79 5.07
CA PHE A 209 2.78 -12.56 4.71
C PHE A 209 1.84 -13.66 5.23
N ALA A 210 2.39 -14.70 5.86
CA ALA A 210 1.65 -15.86 6.35
C ALA A 210 0.69 -15.55 7.49
N GLU A 211 0.69 -14.37 8.11
CA GLU A 211 -0.32 -14.00 9.11
C GLU A 211 -1.52 -13.28 8.48
N ILE A 212 -1.35 -12.71 7.29
CA ILE A 212 -2.41 -11.97 6.61
C ILE A 212 -3.39 -12.96 5.98
N ARG A 213 -4.68 -12.77 6.26
CA ARG A 213 -5.76 -13.65 5.79
C ARG A 213 -6.78 -12.85 5.00
N LEU A 214 -7.01 -13.29 3.75
CA LEU A 214 -8.19 -12.84 3.02
C LEU A 214 -9.43 -13.44 3.68
N PRO A 215 -10.48 -12.64 3.90
CA PRO A 215 -11.66 -13.11 4.59
C PRO A 215 -12.47 -14.05 3.69
N ALA A 216 -12.85 -15.19 4.27
CA ALA A 216 -13.69 -16.20 3.64
C ALA A 216 -15.16 -16.02 4.07
N ILE A 217 -16.08 -16.53 3.26
CA ILE A 217 -17.52 -16.55 3.56
C ILE A 217 -17.88 -17.96 4.02
N GLU A 218 -18.68 -18.10 5.08
CA GLU A 218 -19.21 -19.41 5.45
C GLU A 218 -20.16 -19.97 4.37
N LEU A 219 -20.24 -21.30 4.24
CA LEU A 219 -21.13 -21.90 3.25
C LEU A 219 -22.59 -21.77 3.69
N TRP A 220 -23.40 -21.06 2.89
CA TRP A 220 -24.81 -20.79 3.21
C TRP A 220 -25.77 -21.92 2.83
N LYS A 221 -25.33 -22.85 1.98
CA LYS A 221 -26.08 -24.06 1.56
C LYS A 221 -27.46 -23.71 1.00
N CYS A 222 -27.50 -22.72 0.12
CA CYS A 222 -28.71 -22.14 -0.44
C CYS A 222 -29.56 -23.20 -1.16
N ILE A 223 -28.93 -24.13 -1.89
CA ILE A 223 -29.63 -25.23 -2.58
C ILE A 223 -30.49 -26.05 -1.60
N GLN A 224 -29.90 -26.43 -0.46
CA GLN A 224 -30.57 -27.26 0.55
C GLN A 224 -31.78 -26.56 1.17
N ARG A 225 -31.72 -25.23 1.30
CA ARG A 225 -32.82 -24.41 1.79
C ARG A 225 -34.00 -24.42 0.81
N ILE A 226 -33.74 -24.26 -0.49
CA ILE A 226 -34.80 -24.33 -1.51
C ILE A 226 -35.39 -25.74 -1.62
N ASP A 227 -34.58 -26.79 -1.51
CA ASP A 227 -35.08 -28.17 -1.45
C ASP A 227 -36.01 -28.39 -0.26
N THR A 228 -35.63 -27.86 0.90
CA THR A 228 -36.46 -27.95 2.11
C THR A 228 -37.82 -27.27 1.91
N ILE A 229 -37.86 -26.13 1.22
CA ILE A 229 -39.11 -25.44 0.88
C ILE A 229 -39.96 -26.30 -0.06
N THR A 230 -39.34 -26.90 -1.07
CA THR A 230 -40.02 -27.71 -2.11
C THR A 230 -40.71 -28.97 -1.54
N LEU A 231 -40.16 -29.54 -0.47
CA LEU A 231 -40.68 -30.76 0.16
C LEU A 231 -41.81 -30.51 1.17
N ARG A 232 -42.09 -29.26 1.52
CA ARG A 232 -43.07 -28.89 2.55
C ARG A 232 -44.47 -28.66 1.99
N SER A 233 -45.47 -28.65 2.87
CA SER A 233 -46.81 -28.20 2.51
C SER A 233 -46.78 -26.70 2.11
N PRO A 234 -47.68 -26.19 1.26
CA PRO A 234 -47.67 -24.77 0.89
C PRO A 234 -47.71 -23.80 2.08
N ALA A 235 -48.42 -24.14 3.16
CA ALA A 235 -48.46 -23.33 4.38
C ALA A 235 -47.11 -23.28 5.10
N ASP A 236 -46.46 -24.44 5.29
CA ASP A 236 -45.14 -24.52 5.95
C ASP A 236 -44.01 -23.98 5.07
N ALA A 237 -44.14 -24.14 3.75
CA ALA A 237 -43.23 -23.62 2.75
C ALA A 237 -43.26 -22.08 2.73
N LEU A 238 -44.43 -21.46 2.92
CA LEU A 238 -44.53 -20.00 3.02
C LEU A 238 -43.75 -19.48 4.22
N ALA A 239 -43.98 -20.06 5.41
CA ALA A 239 -43.27 -19.66 6.63
C ALA A 239 -41.75 -19.85 6.50
N GLU A 240 -41.30 -20.93 5.86
CA GLU A 240 -39.87 -21.17 5.61
C GLU A 240 -39.29 -20.17 4.60
N THR A 241 -40.03 -19.86 3.54
CA THR A 241 -39.60 -18.87 2.53
C THR A 241 -39.45 -17.49 3.17
N ASP A 242 -40.36 -17.09 4.05
CA ASP A 242 -40.29 -15.82 4.77
C ASP A 242 -39.03 -15.72 5.64
N ARG A 243 -38.68 -16.80 6.34
CA ARG A 243 -37.43 -16.89 7.11
C ARG A 243 -36.20 -16.74 6.22
N VAL A 244 -36.16 -17.46 5.10
CA VAL A 244 -35.02 -17.39 4.16
C VAL A 244 -34.88 -15.98 3.57
N VAL A 245 -35.98 -15.34 3.16
CA VAL A 245 -35.92 -13.97 2.63
C VAL A 245 -35.38 -12.99 3.67
N SER A 246 -35.87 -13.05 4.92
CA SER A 246 -35.38 -12.15 5.99
C SER A 246 -33.92 -12.41 6.33
N GLU A 247 -33.50 -13.67 6.51
CA GLU A 247 -32.10 -14.01 6.80
C GLU A 247 -31.15 -13.46 5.71
N PHE A 248 -31.49 -13.64 4.45
CA PHE A 248 -30.61 -13.22 3.35
C PHE A 248 -30.64 -11.71 3.09
N THR A 249 -31.76 -11.04 3.37
CA THR A 249 -31.88 -9.58 3.25
C THR A 249 -31.17 -8.87 4.41
N ASP A 250 -31.31 -9.38 5.63
CA ASP A 250 -30.90 -8.65 6.84
C ASP A 250 -29.52 -9.08 7.36
N LEU A 251 -29.24 -10.39 7.38
CA LEU A 251 -28.02 -10.94 7.97
C LEU A 251 -26.92 -11.18 6.92
N ARG A 252 -27.24 -11.87 5.82
CA ARG A 252 -26.23 -12.24 4.82
C ARG A 252 -25.73 -11.05 4.02
N GLN A 253 -26.60 -10.10 3.72
CA GLN A 253 -26.19 -8.85 3.07
C GLN A 253 -25.21 -8.05 3.95
N HIS A 254 -25.52 -7.87 5.24
CA HIS A 254 -24.62 -7.18 6.17
C HIS A 254 -23.29 -7.93 6.39
N SER A 255 -23.33 -9.26 6.38
CA SER A 255 -22.11 -10.09 6.45
C SER A 255 -21.17 -9.83 5.26
N LEU A 256 -21.70 -9.58 4.05
CA LEU A 256 -20.85 -9.26 2.89
C LEU A 256 -20.15 -7.90 3.02
N GLU A 257 -20.82 -6.90 3.59
CA GLU A 257 -20.24 -5.58 3.86
C GLU A 257 -19.13 -5.69 4.92
N THR A 258 -19.39 -6.44 5.99
CA THR A 258 -18.40 -6.70 7.05
C THR A 258 -17.15 -7.37 6.49
N ILE A 259 -17.31 -8.38 5.65
CA ILE A 259 -16.22 -9.10 5.01
C ILE A 259 -15.41 -8.21 4.05
N MET A 260 -16.06 -7.25 3.37
CA MET A 260 -15.35 -6.23 2.60
C MET A 260 -14.46 -5.34 3.48
N GLY A 261 -14.94 -4.94 4.67
CA GLY A 261 -14.13 -4.19 5.65
C GLY A 261 -12.94 -4.99 6.20
N MET A 262 -13.11 -6.30 6.40
CA MET A 262 -11.99 -7.18 6.76
C MET A 262 -10.98 -7.28 5.62
N PHE A 263 -11.44 -7.33 4.36
CA PHE A 263 -10.57 -7.40 3.19
C PHE A 263 -9.74 -6.13 3.00
N THR A 264 -10.31 -4.94 3.20
CA THR A 264 -9.55 -3.68 3.11
C THR A 264 -8.46 -3.62 4.18
N THR A 265 -8.74 -4.12 5.38
CA THR A 265 -7.76 -4.25 6.47
C THR A 265 -6.63 -5.20 6.07
N ALA A 266 -6.95 -6.42 5.65
CA ALA A 266 -5.95 -7.41 5.23
C ALA A 266 -5.10 -6.92 4.04
N SER A 267 -5.71 -6.23 3.08
CA SER A 267 -5.00 -5.63 1.93
C SER A 267 -4.02 -4.54 2.36
N SER A 268 -4.41 -3.71 3.35
CA SER A 268 -3.55 -2.68 3.94
C SER A 268 -2.38 -3.31 4.70
N GLU A 269 -2.64 -4.31 5.54
CA GLU A 269 -1.60 -5.06 6.27
C GLU A 269 -0.59 -5.69 5.30
N HIS A 270 -1.06 -6.29 4.21
CA HIS A 270 -0.19 -6.83 3.17
C HIS A 270 0.71 -5.75 2.55
N ALA A 271 0.16 -4.58 2.23
CA ALA A 271 0.96 -3.48 1.71
C ALA A 271 1.99 -2.99 2.74
N GLN A 272 1.62 -2.95 4.03
CA GLN A 272 2.52 -2.56 5.11
C GLN A 272 3.68 -3.55 5.31
N VAL A 273 3.42 -4.86 5.27
CA VAL A 273 4.49 -5.88 5.38
C VAL A 273 5.47 -5.77 4.22
N ALA A 274 4.97 -5.61 2.98
CA ALA A 274 5.83 -5.38 1.82
C ALA A 274 6.65 -4.08 1.99
N GLU A 275 6.00 -3.00 2.43
CA GLU A 275 6.65 -1.72 2.64
C GLU A 275 7.72 -1.76 3.73
N ALA A 276 7.45 -2.44 4.84
CA ALA A 276 8.40 -2.62 5.93
C ALA A 276 9.66 -3.35 5.45
N ARG A 277 9.50 -4.39 4.63
CA ARG A 277 10.62 -5.13 4.04
C ARG A 277 11.43 -4.26 3.08
N LEU A 278 10.77 -3.47 2.25
CA LEU A 278 11.42 -2.52 1.35
C LEU A 278 12.23 -1.47 2.12
N ARG A 279 11.65 -0.88 3.16
CA ARG A 279 12.32 0.11 4.02
C ARG A 279 13.53 -0.48 4.73
N GLN A 280 13.42 -1.70 5.25
CA GLN A 280 14.54 -2.39 5.90
C GLN A 280 15.70 -2.61 4.92
N CYS A 281 15.40 -3.05 3.69
CA CYS A 281 16.41 -3.22 2.65
C CYS A 281 17.05 -1.88 2.28
N TRP A 282 16.23 -0.85 2.05
CA TRP A 282 16.71 0.49 1.74
C TRP A 282 17.62 1.03 2.84
N SER A 283 17.19 1.03 4.10
CA SER A 283 18.00 1.57 5.20
C SER A 283 19.33 0.83 5.35
N SER A 284 19.33 -0.50 5.20
CA SER A 284 20.55 -1.29 5.22
C SER A 284 21.51 -0.90 4.08
N LEU A 285 21.00 -0.76 2.86
CA LEU A 285 21.82 -0.37 1.70
C LEU A 285 22.32 1.07 1.80
N LEU A 286 21.51 1.98 2.33
CA LEU A 286 21.88 3.37 2.55
C LEU A 286 23.02 3.47 3.55
N ALA A 287 22.95 2.77 4.69
CA ALA A 287 24.03 2.76 5.68
C ALA A 287 25.34 2.22 5.09
N HIS A 288 25.29 1.19 4.24
CA HIS A 288 26.48 0.71 3.53
C HIS A 288 26.99 1.72 2.50
N ALA A 289 26.09 2.44 1.82
CA ALA A 289 26.45 3.45 0.84
C ALA A 289 27.10 4.67 1.52
N GLU A 290 26.59 5.10 2.65
CA GLU A 290 27.18 6.16 3.49
C GLU A 290 28.59 5.78 3.95
N ALA A 291 28.81 4.53 4.34
CA ALA A 291 30.11 4.05 4.80
C ALA A 291 31.16 3.85 3.69
N HIS A 292 30.75 3.57 2.45
CA HIS A 292 31.66 3.07 1.41
C HIS A 292 31.58 3.78 0.05
N LEU A 293 30.51 4.54 -0.23
CA LEU A 293 30.29 5.18 -1.53
C LEU A 293 30.31 6.72 -1.46
N VAL A 294 30.17 7.30 -0.27
CA VAL A 294 30.32 8.74 -0.05
C VAL A 294 31.81 9.09 -0.08
N SER A 295 32.13 10.14 -0.83
CA SER A 295 33.48 10.72 -0.90
C SER A 295 33.52 12.05 -0.16
N ASP A 296 34.70 12.47 0.32
CA ASP A 296 34.97 13.78 0.94
C ASP A 296 34.91 14.96 -0.07
N ALA A 297 33.96 14.92 -1.01
CA ALA A 297 33.78 15.96 -2.01
C ALA A 297 33.08 17.18 -1.41
N GLU A 298 33.35 18.37 -1.98
CA GLU A 298 32.64 19.59 -1.61
C GLU A 298 31.13 19.44 -1.85
N LEU A 299 30.34 19.87 -0.86
CA LEU A 299 28.91 19.64 -0.79
C LEU A 299 28.14 20.31 -1.92
N GLU A 300 28.50 21.54 -2.27
CA GLU A 300 27.80 22.34 -3.28
C GLU A 300 28.01 21.83 -4.73
N PRO A 301 29.25 21.51 -5.18
CA PRO A 301 29.46 20.84 -6.46
C PRO A 301 28.74 19.50 -6.58
N THR A 302 28.75 18.70 -5.51
CA THR A 302 28.09 17.39 -5.48
C THR A 302 26.58 17.53 -5.62
N LEU A 303 25.98 18.50 -4.92
CA LEU A 303 24.56 18.79 -5.03
C LEU A 303 24.18 19.29 -6.44
N ALA A 304 24.99 20.17 -7.03
CA ALA A 304 24.75 20.67 -8.38
C ALA A 304 24.80 19.55 -9.45
N ASP A 305 25.77 18.62 -9.34
CA ASP A 305 25.88 17.47 -10.23
C ASP A 305 24.66 16.54 -10.12
N ILE A 306 24.22 16.23 -8.88
CA ILE A 306 23.01 15.42 -8.64
C ILE A 306 21.78 16.10 -9.26
N GLU A 307 21.59 17.40 -9.00
CA GLU A 307 20.46 18.16 -9.54
C GLU A 307 20.45 18.18 -11.08
N GLN A 308 21.63 18.32 -11.71
CA GLN A 308 21.77 18.28 -13.16
C GLN A 308 21.40 16.90 -13.72
N ARG A 309 21.96 15.82 -13.16
CA ARG A 309 21.65 14.45 -13.60
C ARG A 309 20.17 14.12 -13.45
N GLN A 310 19.52 14.60 -12.39
CA GLN A 310 18.08 14.45 -12.21
C GLN A 310 17.27 15.22 -13.26
N ALA A 311 17.65 16.46 -13.57
CA ALA A 311 16.99 17.25 -14.60
C ALA A 311 17.11 16.61 -15.99
N GLU A 312 18.27 16.05 -16.31
CA GLU A 312 18.49 15.31 -17.56
C GLU A 312 17.65 14.03 -17.63
N ALA A 313 17.59 13.25 -16.54
CA ALA A 313 16.77 12.04 -16.46
C ALA A 313 15.27 12.36 -16.62
N GLU A 314 14.78 13.44 -16.03
CA GLU A 314 13.39 13.87 -16.16
C GLU A 314 13.06 14.33 -17.58
N ARG A 315 13.95 15.11 -18.21
CA ARG A 315 13.82 15.49 -19.63
C ARG A 315 13.75 14.26 -20.52
N ALA A 316 14.61 13.26 -20.28
CA ALA A 316 14.60 12.01 -21.05
C ALA A 316 13.28 11.24 -20.87
N ARG A 317 12.72 11.19 -19.66
CA ARG A 317 11.40 10.58 -19.40
C ARG A 317 10.27 11.31 -20.14
N ILE A 318 10.25 12.64 -20.09
CA ILE A 318 9.26 13.44 -20.80
C ILE A 318 9.33 13.15 -22.30
N VAL A 319 10.53 13.21 -22.90
CA VAL A 319 10.74 12.90 -24.32
C VAL A 319 10.31 11.48 -24.67
N ALA A 320 10.56 10.50 -23.81
CA ALA A 320 10.12 9.11 -24.01
C ALA A 320 8.60 8.92 -23.85
N SER A 321 7.93 9.78 -23.08
CA SER A 321 6.48 9.72 -22.83
C SER A 321 5.62 10.42 -23.90
N VAL A 322 6.23 11.25 -24.75
CA VAL A 322 5.55 11.89 -25.88
C VAL A 322 5.35 10.84 -26.99
N PRO A 323 4.10 10.49 -27.35
CA PRO A 323 3.84 9.58 -28.47
C PRO A 323 4.42 10.18 -29.75
N ARG A 324 5.30 9.45 -30.44
CA ARG A 324 5.82 9.86 -31.75
C ARG A 324 4.67 9.79 -32.76
N PRO A 325 4.18 10.91 -33.33
CA PRO A 325 2.93 10.88 -34.11
C PRO A 325 3.04 10.21 -35.49
N PHE A 326 4.19 9.63 -35.88
CA PHE A 326 4.45 9.23 -37.27
C PHE A 326 5.26 7.93 -37.45
N GLU A 327 5.32 7.01 -36.47
CA GLU A 327 6.04 5.73 -36.63
C GLU A 327 5.19 4.59 -37.24
N HIS A 328 3.93 4.84 -37.62
CA HIS A 328 3.06 3.85 -38.27
C HIS A 328 2.99 3.94 -39.80
N GLU A 329 3.84 4.76 -40.44
CA GLU A 329 3.94 4.85 -41.90
C GLU A 329 5.36 4.50 -42.37
N ARG A 330 5.75 3.23 -42.21
CA ARG A 330 6.82 2.59 -42.99
C ARG A 330 6.54 1.11 -43.22
#